data_AF-A0A7M1S178-F1
#
_entry.id   AF-A0A7M1S178-F1
#
_cell.length_a   1.000
_cell.length_b   1.000
_cell.length_c   1.000
_cell.angle_alpha   90.00
_cell.angle_beta   90.00
_cell.angle_gamma   90.00
#
_symmetry.space_group_name_H-M   'P 1'
#
loop_
_entity.id
_entity.type
_entity.pdbx_description
1 polymer ?
#
loop_
_entity_poly.entity_id
_entity_poly.type
_entity_poly.pdbx_seq_one_letter_code
_entity_poly.pdbx_strand_id
1 'polypeptide(L)'
;MTDIQKFQCMVSKYRDKYEHYEIFAEKIGASRAAVNNWENGAGNKLQTKNRTKICEGFGLRYDVWTEHYYTEQEFMKHLDTYLLDQDTPVWEEKEKVFFDDIIKMSPAEEEQIKILDTQDPVSLPGNIEGYSPDFMMALIRLLKDNNQIEDALRITDVLLASNTLYKAKHYNLIQHLKAVLLSSERVRDWDGALDILNILYFSAGYHMEEPEVLTLIASNYKRKALYSEKGTLNPPDVRYIDMDLLGKAQASYRESYGLKKEERYYDAINIAYLIGIINALETDSEQTDTRSEIKALYEEVHKSGWKTNEDDWWEVATEIEFLVLMDKMHDAIGKLNDYLDWNEKSLKKFDMGTTIRQLELYIHFTGDNSAKEFLDYMKECQEAIGTNSEGE
;
A
#
# COMPACT_ATOMS: atom_id res chain seq x y z
N MET A 1 -25.04 -10.88 -20.68
CA MET A 1 -25.72 -11.65 -19.62
C MET A 1 -25.60 -10.91 -18.29
N THR A 2 -26.66 -10.83 -17.48
CA THR A 2 -26.63 -10.14 -16.17
C THR A 2 -25.96 -10.99 -15.08
N ASP A 3 -25.58 -10.36 -13.96
CA ASP A 3 -25.03 -11.08 -12.81
C ASP A 3 -26.00 -12.14 -12.27
N ILE A 4 -27.30 -11.83 -12.27
CA ILE A 4 -28.33 -12.74 -11.77
C ILE A 4 -28.49 -13.93 -12.71
N GLN A 5 -28.47 -13.71 -14.03
CA GLN A 5 -28.49 -14.80 -15.00
C GLN A 5 -27.27 -15.72 -14.84
N LYS A 6 -26.07 -15.16 -14.60
CA LYS A 6 -24.85 -15.96 -14.31
C LYS A 6 -25.02 -16.81 -13.06
N PHE A 7 -25.53 -16.22 -11.98
CA PHE A 7 -25.82 -16.95 -10.75
C PHE A 7 -26.79 -18.11 -10.98
N GLN A 8 -27.92 -17.87 -11.65
CA GLN A 8 -28.92 -18.89 -11.94
C GLN A 8 -28.36 -20.04 -12.80
N CYS A 9 -27.50 -19.72 -13.77
CA CYS A 9 -26.81 -20.72 -14.57
C CYS A 9 -25.87 -21.59 -13.71
N MET A 10 -25.09 -20.98 -12.80
CA MET A 10 -24.22 -21.71 -11.88
C MET A 10 -25.02 -22.61 -10.93
N VAL A 11 -26.12 -22.10 -10.35
CA VAL A 11 -27.04 -22.87 -9.50
C VAL A 11 -27.61 -24.08 -10.26
N SER A 12 -28.05 -23.87 -11.50
CA SER A 12 -28.58 -24.94 -12.34
C SER A 12 -27.51 -25.99 -12.68
N LYS A 13 -26.29 -25.54 -12.99
CA LYS A 13 -25.18 -26.39 -13.42
C LYS A 13 -24.54 -27.19 -12.28
N TYR A 14 -24.32 -26.54 -11.14
CA TYR A 14 -23.63 -27.08 -9.97
C TYR A 14 -24.62 -27.30 -8.82
N ARG A 15 -25.76 -27.89 -9.12
CA ARG A 15 -26.84 -28.11 -8.15
C ARG A 15 -26.40 -29.00 -6.98
N ASP A 16 -25.44 -29.88 -7.21
CA ASP A 16 -24.78 -30.69 -6.19
C ASP A 16 -23.95 -29.85 -5.20
N LYS A 17 -23.34 -28.75 -5.67
CA LYS A 17 -22.61 -27.78 -4.83
C LYS A 17 -23.51 -26.70 -4.22
N TYR A 18 -24.70 -26.52 -4.78
CA TYR A 18 -25.74 -25.59 -4.32
C TYR A 18 -26.88 -26.35 -3.62
N GLU A 19 -26.65 -26.73 -2.37
CA GLU A 19 -27.62 -27.50 -1.57
C GLU A 19 -28.98 -26.80 -1.44
N HIS A 20 -28.96 -25.60 -0.85
CA HIS A 20 -30.13 -24.76 -0.61
C HIS A 20 -29.68 -23.30 -0.37
N TYR A 21 -30.50 -22.31 -0.75
CA TYR A 21 -30.11 -20.89 -0.65
C TYR A 21 -29.69 -20.47 0.77
N GLU A 22 -30.25 -21.08 1.82
CA GLU A 22 -29.90 -20.76 3.21
C GLU A 22 -28.48 -21.18 3.57
N ILE A 23 -28.10 -22.40 3.19
CA ILE A 23 -26.77 -22.98 3.44
C ILE A 23 -25.75 -22.24 2.58
N PHE A 24 -26.10 -21.98 1.31
CA PHE A 24 -25.23 -21.25 0.40
C PHE A 24 -25.02 -19.81 0.87
N ALA A 25 -26.06 -19.12 1.39
CA ALA A 25 -25.95 -17.78 1.94
C ALA A 25 -24.98 -17.72 3.13
N GLU A 26 -25.03 -18.71 4.03
CA GLU A 26 -24.09 -18.82 5.14
C GLU A 26 -22.66 -19.03 4.64
N LYS A 27 -22.46 -19.96 3.71
CA LYS A 27 -21.14 -20.26 3.10
C LYS A 27 -20.47 -19.04 2.51
N ILE A 28 -21.23 -18.17 1.83
CA ILE A 28 -20.69 -16.95 1.20
C ILE A 28 -20.82 -15.71 2.10
N GLY A 29 -21.33 -15.83 3.33
CA GLY A 29 -21.56 -14.70 4.23
C GLY A 29 -22.45 -13.60 3.63
N ALA A 30 -23.53 -14.01 2.94
CA ALA A 30 -24.59 -13.14 2.42
C ALA A 30 -25.90 -13.34 3.20
N SER A 31 -26.87 -12.43 3.04
CA SER A 31 -28.18 -12.63 3.67
C SER A 31 -29.00 -13.67 2.91
N ARG A 32 -29.74 -14.51 3.65
CA ARG A 32 -30.63 -15.55 3.07
C ARG A 32 -31.62 -14.96 2.07
N ALA A 33 -32.19 -13.80 2.41
CA ALA A 33 -33.10 -13.07 1.53
C ALA A 33 -32.44 -12.63 0.22
N ALA A 34 -31.17 -12.23 0.25
CA ALA A 34 -30.45 -11.83 -0.96
C ALA A 34 -30.22 -13.02 -1.90
N VAL A 35 -29.74 -14.15 -1.38
CA VAL A 35 -29.50 -15.36 -2.20
C VAL A 35 -30.81 -15.90 -2.78
N ASN A 36 -31.88 -15.96 -1.98
CA ASN A 36 -33.21 -16.34 -2.45
C ASN A 36 -33.71 -15.39 -3.56
N ASN A 37 -33.47 -14.08 -3.43
CA ASN A 37 -33.84 -13.14 -4.49
C ASN A 37 -33.05 -13.39 -5.78
N TRP A 38 -31.75 -13.65 -5.69
CA TRP A 38 -30.92 -13.93 -6.87
C TRP A 38 -31.34 -15.23 -7.56
N GLU A 39 -31.64 -16.28 -6.79
CA GLU A 39 -32.13 -17.56 -7.33
C GLU A 39 -33.45 -17.38 -8.11
N ASN A 40 -34.35 -16.55 -7.57
CA ASN A 40 -35.64 -16.25 -8.18
C ASN A 40 -35.60 -15.15 -9.26
N GLY A 41 -34.41 -14.71 -9.68
CA GLY A 41 -34.27 -13.76 -10.78
C GLY A 41 -34.56 -12.31 -10.39
N ALA A 42 -34.64 -11.99 -9.10
CA ALA A 42 -34.90 -10.64 -8.61
C ALA A 42 -33.60 -9.82 -8.49
N GLY A 43 -33.57 -8.68 -9.16
CA GLY A 43 -32.43 -7.76 -9.22
C GLY A 43 -31.64 -7.89 -10.54
N ASN A 44 -30.70 -6.95 -10.77
CA ASN A 44 -29.94 -6.90 -12.03
C ASN A 44 -28.41 -6.86 -11.84
N LYS A 45 -27.91 -6.50 -10.65
CA LYS A 45 -26.48 -6.28 -10.39
C LYS A 45 -26.09 -6.75 -9.01
N LEU A 46 -24.99 -7.50 -8.94
CA LEU A 46 -24.39 -7.95 -7.68
C LEU A 46 -23.19 -7.06 -7.32
N GLN A 47 -23.02 -6.81 -6.03
CA GLN A 47 -21.79 -6.15 -5.53
C GLN A 47 -20.58 -7.05 -5.83
N THR A 48 -19.42 -6.45 -6.13
CA THR A 48 -18.15 -7.15 -6.42
C THR A 48 -17.84 -8.24 -5.38
N LYS A 49 -17.93 -7.90 -4.09
CA LYS A 49 -17.74 -8.83 -2.98
C LYS A 49 -18.60 -10.09 -3.08
N ASN A 50 -19.87 -9.97 -3.49
CA ASN A 50 -20.75 -11.13 -3.61
C ASN A 50 -20.38 -11.98 -4.83
N ARG A 51 -19.98 -11.36 -5.94
CA ARG A 51 -19.56 -12.08 -7.16
C ARG A 51 -18.34 -12.98 -6.89
N THR A 52 -17.35 -12.47 -6.16
CA THR A 52 -16.15 -13.25 -5.77
C THR A 52 -16.52 -14.44 -4.92
N LYS A 53 -17.27 -14.21 -3.84
CA LYS A 53 -17.65 -15.28 -2.91
C LYS A 53 -18.58 -16.32 -3.51
N ILE A 54 -19.42 -15.93 -4.47
CA ILE A 54 -20.24 -16.88 -5.22
C ILE A 54 -19.33 -17.81 -6.05
N CYS A 55 -18.34 -17.26 -6.76
CA CYS A 55 -17.39 -18.09 -7.52
C CYS A 55 -16.68 -19.09 -6.60
N GLU A 56 -16.14 -18.62 -5.47
CA GLU A 56 -15.52 -19.48 -4.45
C GLU A 56 -16.49 -20.54 -3.93
N GLY A 57 -17.74 -20.16 -3.65
CA GLY A 57 -18.79 -21.07 -3.19
C GLY A 57 -19.06 -22.23 -4.14
N PHE A 58 -18.90 -22.00 -5.45
CA PHE A 58 -19.01 -23.01 -6.51
C PHE A 58 -17.68 -23.68 -6.88
N GLY A 59 -16.56 -23.24 -6.30
CA GLY A 59 -15.21 -23.72 -6.64
C GLY A 59 -14.76 -23.26 -8.03
N LEU A 60 -15.13 -22.03 -8.41
CA LEU A 60 -14.81 -21.39 -9.68
C LEU A 60 -13.84 -20.23 -9.46
N ARG A 61 -13.04 -19.92 -10.48
CA ARG A 61 -12.23 -18.70 -10.51
C ARG A 61 -13.09 -17.46 -10.77
N TYR A 62 -12.65 -16.30 -10.28
CA TYR A 62 -13.41 -15.05 -10.39
C TYR A 62 -13.54 -14.52 -11.83
N ASP A 63 -12.60 -14.86 -12.72
CA ASP A 63 -12.60 -14.44 -14.12
C ASP A 63 -13.77 -15.00 -14.93
N VAL A 64 -14.27 -16.19 -14.56
CA VAL A 64 -15.55 -16.73 -15.06
C VAL A 64 -16.67 -15.68 -14.94
N TRP A 65 -16.64 -14.88 -13.87
CA TRP A 65 -17.63 -13.83 -13.63
C TRP A 65 -17.35 -12.53 -14.39
N THR A 66 -16.09 -12.15 -14.58
CA THR A 66 -15.75 -10.86 -15.21
C THR A 66 -15.86 -10.90 -16.74
N GLU A 67 -15.75 -12.08 -17.34
CA GLU A 67 -15.92 -12.26 -18.78
C GLU A 67 -17.31 -11.87 -19.29
N HIS A 68 -17.36 -11.39 -20.53
CA HIS A 68 -18.58 -10.98 -21.19
C HIS A 68 -19.16 -12.13 -22.03
N TYR A 69 -20.40 -12.50 -21.71
CA TYR A 69 -21.16 -13.52 -22.43
C TYR A 69 -22.42 -12.87 -23.00
N TYR A 70 -22.65 -13.09 -24.29
CA TYR A 70 -23.83 -12.57 -24.98
C TYR A 70 -25.02 -13.50 -24.78
N THR A 71 -24.78 -14.80 -24.60
CA THR A 71 -25.83 -15.80 -24.40
C THR A 71 -25.56 -16.70 -23.19
N GLU A 72 -26.62 -17.31 -22.67
CA GLU A 72 -26.55 -18.35 -21.63
C GLU A 72 -25.77 -19.58 -22.11
N GLN A 73 -25.93 -19.95 -23.38
CA GLN A 73 -25.23 -21.11 -23.96
C GLN A 73 -23.71 -20.93 -23.99
N GLU A 74 -23.23 -19.73 -24.30
CA GLU A 74 -21.80 -19.39 -24.22
C GLU A 74 -21.26 -19.55 -22.80
N PHE A 75 -22.01 -19.04 -21.81
CA PHE A 75 -21.62 -19.14 -20.41
C PHE A 75 -21.60 -20.60 -19.92
N MET A 76 -22.66 -21.36 -20.21
CA MET A 76 -22.75 -22.77 -19.84
C MET A 76 -21.64 -23.62 -20.46
N LYS A 77 -21.27 -23.34 -21.72
CA LYS A 77 -20.12 -23.98 -22.37
C LYS A 77 -18.79 -23.65 -21.68
N HIS A 78 -18.64 -22.42 -21.19
CA HIS A 78 -17.46 -22.06 -20.41
C HIS A 78 -17.42 -22.84 -19.07
N LEU A 79 -18.56 -22.94 -18.38
CA LEU A 79 -18.68 -23.77 -17.16
C LEU A 79 -18.36 -25.26 -17.42
N ASP A 80 -18.75 -25.81 -18.57
CA ASP A 80 -18.42 -27.19 -18.99
C ASP A 80 -16.92 -27.40 -19.21
N THR A 81 -16.24 -26.39 -19.76
CA THR A 81 -14.79 -26.45 -19.99
C THR A 81 -14.04 -26.47 -18.66
N TYR A 82 -14.56 -25.78 -17.64
CA TYR A 82 -14.04 -25.83 -16.26
C TYR A 82 -14.25 -27.19 -15.58
N LEU A 83 -15.35 -27.90 -15.85
CA LEU A 83 -15.62 -29.22 -15.27
C LEU A 83 -14.72 -30.32 -15.83
N LEU A 84 -14.37 -30.24 -17.12
CA LEU A 84 -13.42 -31.17 -17.76
C LEU A 84 -12.00 -31.09 -17.17
N ASP A 85 -11.65 -29.96 -16.54
CA ASP A 85 -10.40 -29.80 -15.79
C ASP A 85 -10.49 -30.32 -14.34
N GLN A 86 -11.71 -30.54 -13.81
CA GLN A 86 -11.95 -31.02 -12.43
C GLN A 86 -12.07 -32.55 -12.29
N ASP A 87 -12.19 -33.32 -13.38
CA ASP A 87 -12.18 -34.81 -13.35
C ASP A 87 -10.78 -35.41 -13.16
N THR A 88 -9.79 -34.60 -12.79
CA THR A 88 -8.51 -35.07 -12.24
C THR A 88 -8.62 -35.10 -10.72
N PRO A 89 -8.81 -36.27 -10.07
CA PRO A 89 -9.03 -36.35 -8.62
C PRO A 89 -7.73 -36.16 -7.87
N VAL A 90 -7.17 -34.94 -7.81
CA VAL A 90 -5.87 -34.72 -7.16
C VAL A 90 -5.58 -33.29 -6.67
N TRP A 91 -6.50 -32.58 -6.02
CA TRP A 91 -6.20 -31.21 -5.53
C TRP A 91 -6.14 -31.06 -4.00
N GLU A 92 -7.07 -31.61 -3.22
CA GLU A 92 -7.07 -31.34 -1.76
C GLU A 92 -5.97 -32.08 -0.95
N GLU A 93 -5.58 -33.30 -1.33
CA GLU A 93 -4.46 -34.00 -0.67
C GLU A 93 -3.08 -33.60 -1.22
N LYS A 94 -3.01 -33.14 -2.49
CA LYS A 94 -1.74 -32.66 -3.05
C LYS A 94 -1.39 -31.25 -2.60
N GLU A 95 -2.34 -30.34 -2.37
CA GLU A 95 -2.01 -29.02 -1.83
C GLU A 95 -1.44 -29.09 -0.41
N LYS A 96 -2.00 -29.94 0.47
CA LYS A 96 -1.43 -30.13 1.81
C LYS A 96 0.00 -30.69 1.77
N VAL A 97 0.31 -31.58 0.83
CA VAL A 97 1.66 -32.15 0.68
C VAL A 97 2.60 -31.22 -0.13
N PHE A 98 2.12 -30.41 -1.06
CA PHE A 98 2.93 -29.48 -1.87
C PHE A 98 3.25 -28.15 -1.16
N PHE A 99 2.39 -27.67 -0.27
CA PHE A 99 2.63 -26.43 0.47
C PHE A 99 3.44 -26.62 1.75
N ASP A 100 3.54 -27.86 2.27
CA ASP A 100 4.38 -28.20 3.42
C ASP A 100 5.89 -28.27 3.06
N ASP A 101 6.23 -28.39 1.78
CA ASP A 101 7.60 -28.47 1.26
C ASP A 101 8.19 -27.11 0.83
N ILE A 102 7.64 -25.99 1.31
CA ILE A 102 8.35 -24.72 1.21
C ILE A 102 9.64 -24.86 2.03
N ILE A 103 10.79 -24.81 1.35
CA ILE A 103 12.10 -24.83 1.99
C ILE A 103 12.17 -23.61 2.92
N LYS A 104 11.93 -23.87 4.20
CA LYS A 104 12.08 -22.89 5.26
C LYS A 104 13.55 -22.57 5.45
N MET A 105 13.79 -21.39 6.00
CA MET A 105 15.12 -21.01 6.47
C MET A 105 15.67 -22.07 7.42
N SER A 106 16.88 -22.55 7.17
CA SER A 106 17.57 -23.46 8.09
C SER A 106 18.15 -22.72 9.30
N PRO A 107 18.41 -23.37 10.44
CA PRO A 107 19.04 -22.71 11.58
C PRO A 107 20.40 -22.07 11.26
N ALA A 108 21.14 -22.62 10.29
CA ALA A 108 22.41 -22.05 9.84
C ALA A 108 22.20 -20.74 9.05
N GLU A 109 21.14 -20.69 8.24
CA GLU A 109 20.75 -19.47 7.51
C GLU A 109 20.21 -18.39 8.47
N GLU A 110 19.44 -18.77 9.49
CA GLU A 110 18.99 -17.85 10.54
C GLU A 110 20.17 -17.21 11.28
N GLU A 111 21.17 -18.02 11.67
CA GLU A 111 22.38 -17.53 12.31
C GLU A 111 23.19 -16.63 11.37
N GLN A 112 23.26 -16.98 10.08
CA GLN A 112 23.90 -16.15 9.07
C GLN A 112 23.23 -14.77 8.94
N ILE A 113 21.90 -14.68 8.96
CA ILE A 113 21.19 -13.38 8.94
C ILE A 113 21.56 -12.54 10.18
N LYS A 114 21.60 -13.14 11.37
CA LYS A 114 22.01 -12.42 12.59
C LYS A 114 23.45 -11.90 12.51
N ILE A 115 24.36 -12.70 11.96
CA ILE A 115 25.75 -12.26 11.76
C ILE A 115 25.80 -11.09 10.76
N LEU A 116 25.05 -11.17 9.67
CA LEU A 116 24.98 -10.11 8.66
C LEU A 116 24.38 -8.81 9.21
N ASP A 117 23.40 -8.89 10.11
CA ASP A 117 22.76 -7.74 10.77
C ASP A 117 23.73 -6.96 11.68
N THR A 118 24.85 -7.57 12.08
CA THR A 118 25.90 -6.87 12.84
C THR A 118 26.92 -6.15 11.95
N GLN A 119 26.81 -6.25 10.62
CA GLN A 119 27.77 -5.68 9.67
C GLN A 119 27.22 -4.41 9.02
N ASP A 120 28.05 -3.36 8.97
CA ASP A 120 27.77 -2.14 8.24
C ASP A 120 28.99 -1.77 7.35
N PRO A 121 28.88 -1.89 6.00
CA PRO A 121 27.72 -2.36 5.24
C PRO A 121 27.52 -3.88 5.35
N VAL A 122 26.29 -4.33 5.10
CA VAL A 122 25.93 -5.75 5.06
C VAL A 122 26.64 -6.42 3.88
N SER A 123 27.47 -7.42 4.17
CA SER A 123 28.20 -8.15 3.12
C SER A 123 27.32 -9.21 2.47
N LEU A 124 27.24 -9.20 1.15
CA LEU A 124 26.44 -10.18 0.42
C LEU A 124 27.11 -11.55 0.44
N PRO A 125 26.40 -12.62 0.85
CA PRO A 125 26.94 -13.96 0.77
C PRO A 125 27.18 -14.36 -0.70
N GLY A 126 28.23 -15.14 -0.94
CA GLY A 126 28.51 -15.71 -2.25
C GLY A 126 27.44 -16.73 -2.65
N ASN A 127 27.14 -16.83 -3.95
CA ASN A 127 26.14 -17.75 -4.50
C ASN A 127 24.74 -17.62 -3.86
N ILE A 128 24.12 -16.44 -3.97
CA ILE A 128 22.77 -16.16 -3.45
C ILE A 128 21.75 -17.23 -3.87
N GLU A 129 21.81 -17.73 -5.11
CA GLU A 129 20.91 -18.76 -5.66
C GLU A 129 20.92 -20.09 -4.87
N GLY A 130 21.96 -20.35 -4.08
CA GLY A 130 22.06 -21.54 -3.24
C GLY A 130 21.30 -21.48 -1.92
N TYR A 131 20.76 -20.31 -1.55
CA TYR A 131 20.05 -20.09 -0.30
C TYR A 131 18.53 -20.29 -0.45
N SER A 132 17.86 -20.53 0.68
CA SER A 132 16.40 -20.64 0.71
C SER A 132 15.73 -19.30 0.33
N PRO A 133 14.53 -19.33 -0.30
CA PRO A 133 13.75 -18.13 -0.57
C PRO A 133 13.46 -17.28 0.67
N ASP A 134 13.21 -17.91 1.82
CA ASP A 134 13.01 -17.20 3.09
C ASP A 134 14.27 -16.45 3.52
N PHE A 135 15.46 -17.04 3.37
CA PHE A 135 16.73 -16.35 3.61
C PHE A 135 16.88 -15.15 2.68
N MET A 136 16.60 -15.31 1.38
CA MET A 136 16.65 -14.20 0.42
C MET A 136 15.70 -13.07 0.82
N MET A 137 14.46 -13.37 1.22
CA MET A 137 13.49 -12.38 1.67
C MET A 137 13.95 -11.63 2.93
N ALA A 138 14.51 -12.33 3.92
CA ALA A 138 15.09 -11.72 5.11
C ALA A 138 16.27 -10.81 4.75
N LEU A 139 17.15 -11.27 3.86
CA LEU A 139 18.31 -10.50 3.41
C LEU A 139 17.90 -9.25 2.61
N ILE A 140 16.87 -9.33 1.76
CA ILE A 140 16.33 -8.15 1.05
C ILE A 140 15.87 -7.08 2.04
N ARG A 141 15.15 -7.47 3.10
CA ARG A 141 14.68 -6.54 4.15
C ARG A 141 15.86 -5.93 4.89
N LEU A 142 16.83 -6.75 5.30
CA LEU A 142 18.03 -6.29 5.98
C LEU A 142 18.83 -5.28 5.13
N LEU A 143 19.02 -5.57 3.84
CA LEU A 143 19.70 -4.66 2.90
C LEU A 143 18.91 -3.37 2.70
N LYS A 144 17.59 -3.44 2.60
CA LYS A 144 16.71 -2.26 2.52
C LYS A 144 16.90 -1.37 3.74
N ASP A 145 16.89 -1.96 4.93
CA ASP A 145 16.96 -1.22 6.20
C ASP A 145 18.37 -0.61 6.42
N ASN A 146 19.41 -1.20 5.80
CA ASN A 146 20.77 -0.64 5.70
C ASN A 146 20.98 0.25 4.45
N ASN A 147 19.91 0.66 3.76
CA ASN A 147 19.96 1.52 2.57
C ASN A 147 20.83 1.00 1.40
N GLN A 148 21.05 -0.32 1.33
CA GLN A 148 21.72 -1.03 0.24
C GLN A 148 20.70 -1.48 -0.82
N ILE A 149 20.00 -0.51 -1.41
CA ILE A 149 18.79 -0.75 -2.22
C ILE A 149 19.08 -1.53 -3.51
N GLU A 150 20.19 -1.26 -4.19
CA GLU A 150 20.52 -1.93 -5.46
C GLU A 150 20.82 -3.43 -5.25
N ASP A 151 21.46 -3.78 -4.12
CA ASP A 151 21.70 -5.17 -3.76
C ASP A 151 20.40 -5.88 -3.39
N ALA A 152 19.50 -5.20 -2.64
CA ALA A 152 18.16 -5.68 -2.34
C ALA A 152 17.34 -5.96 -3.61
N LEU A 153 17.41 -5.06 -4.61
CA LEU A 153 16.77 -5.26 -5.92
C LEU A 153 17.35 -6.46 -6.66
N ARG A 154 18.69 -6.61 -6.67
CA ARG A 154 19.35 -7.73 -7.34
C ARG A 154 18.88 -9.08 -6.79
N ILE A 155 18.79 -9.22 -5.47
CA ILE A 155 18.29 -10.45 -4.83
C ILE A 155 16.80 -10.64 -5.14
N THR A 156 16.02 -9.57 -5.15
CA THR A 156 14.59 -9.62 -5.52
C THR A 156 14.39 -10.14 -6.94
N ASP A 157 15.24 -9.72 -7.89
CA ASP A 157 15.20 -10.20 -9.27
C ASP A 157 15.60 -11.68 -9.38
N VAL A 158 16.59 -12.14 -8.61
CA VAL A 158 16.93 -13.58 -8.51
C VAL A 158 15.73 -14.39 -8.03
N LEU A 159 15.05 -13.91 -6.98
CA LEU A 159 13.88 -14.57 -6.42
C LEU A 159 12.70 -14.64 -7.43
N LEU A 160 12.46 -13.56 -8.18
CA LEU A 160 11.44 -13.50 -9.23
C LEU A 160 11.78 -14.36 -10.46
N ALA A 161 13.06 -14.48 -10.80
CA ALA A 161 13.54 -15.36 -11.87
C ALA A 161 13.44 -16.84 -11.49
N SER A 162 13.47 -17.18 -10.19
CA SER A 162 13.37 -18.56 -9.72
C SER A 162 12.04 -19.21 -10.15
N ASN A 163 12.08 -20.46 -10.62
CA ASN A 163 10.85 -21.21 -10.94
C ASN A 163 10.41 -22.05 -9.73
N THR A 164 10.18 -21.40 -8.61
CA THR A 164 9.86 -22.04 -7.32
C THR A 164 8.39 -21.89 -6.96
N LEU A 165 7.86 -22.86 -6.21
CA LEU A 165 6.52 -22.78 -5.60
C LEU A 165 6.43 -21.59 -4.64
N TYR A 166 7.54 -21.24 -3.98
CA TYR A 166 7.64 -20.07 -3.13
C TYR A 166 7.24 -18.80 -3.88
N LYS A 167 7.85 -18.56 -5.06
CA LYS A 167 7.49 -17.41 -5.89
C LYS A 167 6.02 -17.41 -6.26
N ALA A 168 5.46 -18.57 -6.68
CA ALA A 168 4.06 -18.65 -7.06
C ALA A 168 3.12 -18.26 -5.90
N LYS A 169 3.43 -18.72 -4.68
CA LYS A 169 2.65 -18.43 -3.48
C LYS A 169 2.81 -16.98 -2.99
N HIS A 170 4.02 -16.43 -3.06
CA HIS A 170 4.36 -15.12 -2.50
C HIS A 170 4.56 -14.04 -3.56
N TYR A 171 4.06 -14.26 -4.79
CA TYR A 171 4.31 -13.38 -5.93
C TYR A 171 3.96 -11.92 -5.63
N ASN A 172 2.77 -11.67 -5.09
CA ASN A 172 2.31 -10.31 -4.78
C ASN A 172 3.19 -9.64 -3.72
N LEU A 173 3.59 -10.38 -2.68
CA LEU A 173 4.49 -9.89 -1.64
C LEU A 173 5.87 -9.52 -2.20
N ILE A 174 6.44 -10.37 -3.06
CA ILE A 174 7.75 -10.13 -3.68
C ILE A 174 7.68 -8.92 -4.61
N GLN A 175 6.63 -8.81 -5.41
CA GLN A 175 6.40 -7.66 -6.29
C GLN A 175 6.15 -6.37 -5.50
N HIS A 176 5.40 -6.44 -4.40
CA HIS A 176 5.19 -5.30 -3.52
C HIS A 176 6.53 -4.79 -2.97
N LEU A 177 7.36 -5.69 -2.46
CA LEU A 177 8.70 -5.35 -1.99
C LEU A 177 9.57 -4.75 -3.10
N LYS A 178 9.53 -5.31 -4.32
CA LYS A 178 10.22 -4.74 -5.48
C LYS A 178 9.78 -3.30 -5.76
N ALA A 179 8.47 -3.04 -5.76
CA ALA A 179 7.93 -1.70 -5.99
C ALA A 179 8.38 -0.70 -4.91
N VAL A 180 8.45 -1.12 -3.64
CA VAL A 180 9.00 -0.29 -2.55
C VAL A 180 10.45 0.10 -2.83
N LEU A 181 11.29 -0.87 -3.25
CA LEU A 181 12.70 -0.63 -3.56
C LEU A 181 12.88 0.30 -4.77
N LEU A 182 12.12 0.10 -5.84
CA LEU A 182 12.12 0.97 -7.03
C LEU A 182 11.68 2.40 -6.70
N SER A 183 10.71 2.55 -5.79
CA SER A 183 10.19 3.83 -5.31
C SER A 183 11.18 4.61 -4.44
N SER A 184 12.25 3.98 -3.96
CA SER A 184 13.23 4.60 -3.08
C SER A 184 13.90 5.82 -3.73
N GLU A 185 14.39 6.73 -2.91
CA GLU A 185 15.12 7.91 -3.40
C GLU A 185 16.46 7.59 -4.03
N ARG A 186 16.99 6.39 -3.77
CA ARG A 186 18.26 5.93 -4.31
C ARG A 186 18.09 5.46 -5.75
N VAL A 187 16.96 4.82 -6.06
CA VAL A 187 16.67 4.25 -7.39
C VAL A 187 15.84 5.20 -8.24
N ARG A 188 14.75 5.75 -7.68
CA ARG A 188 13.82 6.70 -8.33
C ARG A 188 13.19 6.17 -9.63
N ASP A 189 13.01 4.85 -9.74
CA ASP A 189 12.28 4.25 -10.86
C ASP A 189 10.78 4.22 -10.54
N TRP A 190 10.18 5.42 -10.51
CA TRP A 190 8.76 5.57 -10.16
C TRP A 190 7.83 4.99 -11.21
N ASP A 191 8.25 4.95 -12.48
CA ASP A 191 7.52 4.30 -13.56
C ASP A 191 7.48 2.78 -13.38
N GLY A 192 8.65 2.15 -13.19
CA GLY A 192 8.72 0.72 -12.91
C GLY A 192 7.98 0.33 -11.63
N ALA A 193 8.03 1.18 -10.60
CA ALA A 193 7.24 0.98 -9.39
C ALA A 193 5.72 1.04 -9.66
N LEU A 194 5.24 2.06 -10.39
CA LEU A 194 3.82 2.22 -10.71
C LEU A 194 3.29 1.08 -11.58
N ASP A 195 4.07 0.59 -12.54
CA ASP A 195 3.69 -0.55 -13.38
C ASP A 195 3.40 -1.78 -12.51
N ILE A 196 4.28 -2.07 -11.55
CA ILE A 196 4.09 -3.18 -10.61
C ILE A 196 2.89 -2.93 -9.68
N LEU A 197 2.80 -1.74 -9.09
CA LEU A 197 1.74 -1.41 -8.13
C LEU A 197 0.34 -1.42 -8.77
N ASN A 198 0.21 -0.98 -10.02
CA ASN A 198 -1.05 -1.04 -10.74
C ASN A 198 -1.47 -2.50 -11.00
N ILE A 199 -0.52 -3.40 -11.32
CA ILE A 199 -0.81 -4.84 -11.41
C ILE A 199 -1.30 -5.38 -10.06
N LEU A 200 -0.63 -5.00 -8.96
CA LEU A 200 -1.02 -5.41 -7.61
C LEU A 200 -2.39 -4.87 -7.21
N TYR A 201 -2.73 -3.63 -7.57
CA TYR A 201 -4.04 -3.06 -7.35
C TYR A 201 -5.14 -3.91 -8.03
N PHE A 202 -4.94 -4.35 -9.27
CA PHE A 202 -5.91 -5.19 -9.97
C PHE A 202 -5.82 -6.69 -9.64
N SER A 203 -4.78 -7.13 -8.91
CA SER A 203 -4.56 -8.53 -8.56
C SER A 203 -5.48 -8.97 -7.42
N ALA A 204 -6.64 -9.54 -7.75
CA ALA A 204 -7.54 -10.26 -6.84
C ALA A 204 -7.89 -9.54 -5.53
N GLY A 205 -7.80 -8.20 -5.49
CA GLY A 205 -8.05 -7.41 -4.28
C GLY A 205 -6.87 -7.33 -3.31
N TYR A 206 -5.64 -7.57 -3.74
CA TYR A 206 -4.45 -7.45 -2.88
C TYR A 206 -4.34 -6.09 -2.18
N HIS A 207 -4.72 -4.99 -2.84
CA HIS A 207 -4.78 -3.66 -2.21
C HIS A 207 -5.80 -3.53 -1.06
N MET A 208 -6.76 -4.45 -0.96
CA MET A 208 -7.70 -4.52 0.18
C MET A 208 -7.09 -5.23 1.38
N GLU A 209 -6.16 -6.16 1.13
CA GLU A 209 -5.39 -6.86 2.17
C GLU A 209 -4.17 -6.04 2.61
N GLU A 210 -3.53 -5.36 1.65
CA GLU A 210 -2.38 -4.47 1.84
C GLU A 210 -2.69 -3.06 1.29
N PRO A 211 -3.39 -2.22 2.05
CA PRO A 211 -3.71 -0.85 1.65
C PRO A 211 -2.48 0.03 1.38
N GLU A 212 -1.30 -0.35 1.89
CA GLU A 212 -0.02 0.32 1.57
C GLU A 212 0.23 0.39 0.06
N VAL A 213 -0.28 -0.55 -0.74
CA VAL A 213 -0.21 -0.49 -2.22
C VAL A 213 -0.78 0.81 -2.75
N LEU A 214 -1.93 1.27 -2.23
CA LEU A 214 -2.55 2.53 -2.65
C LEU A 214 -1.77 3.75 -2.18
N THR A 215 -1.25 3.71 -0.94
CA THR A 215 -0.34 4.74 -0.41
C THR A 215 0.91 4.89 -1.31
N LEU A 216 1.49 3.78 -1.77
CA LEU A 216 2.66 3.79 -2.65
C LEU A 216 2.33 4.28 -4.06
N ILE A 217 1.17 3.90 -4.62
CA ILE A 217 0.69 4.46 -5.90
C ILE A 217 0.59 5.98 -5.79
N ALA A 218 -0.08 6.46 -4.74
CA ALA A 218 -0.26 7.88 -4.49
C ALA A 218 1.08 8.62 -4.34
N SER A 219 1.99 8.05 -3.56
CA SER A 219 3.33 8.60 -3.33
C SER A 219 4.15 8.70 -4.63
N ASN A 220 4.10 7.68 -5.50
CA ASN A 220 4.79 7.70 -6.78
C ASN A 220 4.17 8.69 -7.76
N TYR A 221 2.83 8.80 -7.82
CA TYR A 221 2.18 9.87 -8.60
C TYR A 221 2.59 11.27 -8.11
N LYS A 222 2.61 11.48 -6.79
CA LYS A 222 3.09 12.74 -6.18
C LYS A 222 4.53 13.05 -6.59
N ARG A 223 5.45 12.08 -6.47
CA ARG A 223 6.86 12.28 -6.85
C ARG A 223 7.02 12.58 -8.34
N LYS A 224 6.35 11.83 -9.21
CA LYS A 224 6.38 12.05 -10.66
C LYS A 224 5.86 13.42 -11.06
N ALA A 225 4.85 13.94 -10.37
CA ALA A 225 4.32 15.27 -10.65
C ALA A 225 5.28 16.39 -10.22
N LEU A 226 5.93 16.24 -9.06
CA LEU A 226 6.67 17.32 -8.40
C LEU A 226 8.17 17.33 -8.72
N TYR A 227 8.72 16.26 -9.29
CA TYR A 227 10.13 16.14 -9.63
C TYR A 227 10.32 15.99 -11.13
N SER A 228 11.45 16.50 -11.63
CA SER A 228 11.90 16.26 -12.99
C SER A 228 12.41 14.82 -13.17
N GLU A 229 12.61 14.39 -14.42
CA GLU A 229 13.25 13.11 -14.75
C GLU A 229 14.65 12.94 -14.14
N LYS A 230 15.33 14.06 -13.82
CA LYS A 230 16.64 14.05 -13.14
C LYS A 230 16.52 13.92 -11.61
N GLY A 231 15.29 13.83 -11.09
CA GLY A 231 14.99 13.73 -9.68
C GLY A 231 15.28 15.01 -8.89
N THR A 232 15.30 16.17 -9.54
CA THR A 232 15.28 17.48 -8.87
C THR A 232 13.86 18.01 -8.80
N LEU A 233 13.51 18.77 -7.77
CA LEU A 233 12.20 19.42 -7.69
C LEU A 233 11.96 20.32 -8.90
N ASN A 234 10.76 20.24 -9.46
CA ASN A 234 10.29 21.14 -10.50
C ASN A 234 10.04 22.53 -9.91
N PRO A 235 10.18 23.62 -10.69
CA PRO A 235 9.79 24.96 -10.24
C PRO A 235 8.32 25.00 -9.78
N PRO A 236 7.96 25.87 -8.81
CA PRO A 236 6.60 26.01 -8.32
C PRO A 236 5.72 26.78 -9.33
N ASP A 237 5.48 26.14 -10.48
CA ASP A 237 4.77 26.69 -11.61
C ASP A 237 4.09 25.55 -12.37
N VAL A 238 2.78 25.66 -12.55
CA VAL A 238 1.90 24.66 -13.17
C VAL A 238 2.39 24.17 -14.54
N ARG A 239 3.19 24.96 -15.27
CA ARG A 239 3.75 24.57 -16.57
C ARG A 239 4.77 23.44 -16.47
N TYR A 240 5.33 23.21 -15.29
CA TYR A 240 6.32 22.16 -15.02
C TYR A 240 5.77 21.06 -14.12
N ILE A 241 4.51 21.16 -13.68
CA ILE A 241 3.89 20.22 -12.75
C ILE A 241 2.73 19.52 -13.43
N ASP A 242 2.74 18.18 -13.36
CA ASP A 242 1.65 17.37 -13.86
C ASP A 242 0.48 17.36 -12.85
N MET A 243 -0.47 18.28 -13.03
CA MET A 243 -1.64 18.42 -12.16
C MET A 243 -2.56 17.20 -12.21
N ASP A 244 -2.62 16.48 -13.33
CA ASP A 244 -3.42 15.25 -13.44
C ASP A 244 -2.83 14.16 -12.55
N LEU A 245 -1.50 14.06 -12.47
CA LEU A 245 -0.83 13.14 -11.54
C LEU A 245 -1.04 13.56 -10.07
N LEU A 246 -1.06 14.85 -9.74
CA LEU A 246 -1.40 15.28 -8.38
C LEU A 246 -2.85 14.93 -8.01
N GLY A 247 -3.79 15.13 -8.94
CA GLY A 247 -5.18 14.71 -8.74
C GLY A 247 -5.31 13.20 -8.53
N LYS A 248 -4.57 12.39 -9.30
CA LYS A 248 -4.50 10.93 -9.11
C LYS A 248 -3.87 10.56 -7.76
N ALA A 249 -2.80 11.24 -7.34
CA ALA A 249 -2.18 11.02 -6.05
C ALA A 249 -3.17 11.28 -4.90
N GLN A 250 -3.89 12.41 -4.95
CA GLN A 250 -4.89 12.74 -3.94
C GLN A 250 -6.03 11.71 -3.90
N ALA A 251 -6.53 11.28 -5.07
CA ALA A 251 -7.57 10.26 -5.16
C ALA A 251 -7.12 8.92 -4.56
N SER A 252 -5.90 8.46 -4.88
CA SER A 252 -5.35 7.22 -4.34
C SER A 252 -5.11 7.28 -2.83
N TYR A 253 -4.64 8.42 -2.29
CA TYR A 253 -4.56 8.58 -0.83
C TYR A 253 -5.94 8.54 -0.18
N ARG A 254 -6.97 9.18 -0.77
CA ARG A 254 -8.35 9.14 -0.24
C ARG A 254 -8.94 7.73 -0.27
N GLU A 255 -8.63 6.94 -1.29
CA GLU A 255 -9.02 5.53 -1.36
C GLU A 255 -8.33 4.72 -0.24
N SER A 256 -7.01 4.84 -0.10
CA SER A 256 -6.24 4.20 0.99
C SER A 256 -6.78 4.58 2.37
N TYR A 257 -7.03 5.87 2.58
CA TYR A 257 -7.62 6.42 3.80
C TYR A 257 -8.97 5.76 4.15
N GLY A 258 -9.80 5.45 3.15
CA GLY A 258 -11.08 4.76 3.36
C GLY A 258 -10.95 3.28 3.75
N LEU A 259 -9.81 2.65 3.46
CA LEU A 259 -9.53 1.24 3.76
C LEU A 259 -8.83 1.06 5.12
N LYS A 260 -7.92 1.96 5.49
CA LYS A 260 -7.17 1.89 6.76
C LYS A 260 -7.99 2.43 7.93
N LYS A 261 -7.94 1.75 9.08
CA LYS A 261 -8.59 2.21 10.32
C LYS A 261 -7.62 2.83 11.31
N GLU A 262 -6.50 2.17 11.56
CA GLU A 262 -5.55 2.56 12.62
C GLU A 262 -4.51 3.56 12.07
N GLU A 263 -3.98 3.29 10.88
CA GLU A 263 -2.91 4.10 10.26
C GLU A 263 -3.42 5.18 9.30
N ARG A 264 -4.70 5.52 9.35
CA ARG A 264 -5.30 6.47 8.39
C ARG A 264 -4.68 7.88 8.48
N TYR A 265 -4.07 8.21 9.62
CA TYR A 265 -3.41 9.49 9.85
C TYR A 265 -2.31 9.75 8.79
N TYR A 266 -1.60 8.70 8.36
CA TYR A 266 -0.53 8.81 7.37
C TYR A 266 -1.04 9.24 6.00
N ASP A 267 -2.15 8.65 5.54
CA ASP A 267 -2.78 9.04 4.28
C ASP A 267 -3.42 10.43 4.40
N ALA A 268 -4.01 10.75 5.58
CA ALA A 268 -4.64 12.04 5.83
C ALA A 268 -3.64 13.22 5.77
N ILE A 269 -2.46 13.11 6.38
CA ILE A 269 -1.48 14.19 6.32
C ILE A 269 -0.94 14.39 4.90
N ASN A 270 -0.74 13.31 4.14
CA ASN A 270 -0.37 13.44 2.73
C ASN A 270 -1.47 14.08 1.88
N ILE A 271 -2.75 13.83 2.18
CA ILE A 271 -3.88 14.56 1.56
C ILE A 271 -3.82 16.05 1.91
N ALA A 272 -3.56 16.40 3.18
CA ALA A 272 -3.46 17.79 3.62
C ALA A 272 -2.35 18.55 2.89
N TYR A 273 -1.17 17.94 2.75
CA TYR A 273 -0.09 18.50 1.95
C TYR A 273 -0.48 18.71 0.49
N LEU A 274 -1.13 17.72 -0.13
CA LEU A 274 -1.58 17.84 -1.52
C LEU A 274 -2.63 18.93 -1.71
N ILE A 275 -3.57 19.11 -0.77
CA ILE A 275 -4.54 20.21 -0.79
C ILE A 275 -3.81 21.55 -0.85
N GLY A 276 -2.84 21.78 0.05
CA GLY A 276 -2.09 23.03 0.06
C GLY A 276 -1.22 23.26 -1.18
N ILE A 277 -0.55 22.22 -1.68
CA ILE A 277 0.28 22.30 -2.89
C ILE A 277 -0.58 22.58 -4.13
N ILE A 278 -1.69 21.85 -4.32
CA ILE A 278 -2.59 22.03 -5.46
C ILE A 278 -3.19 23.44 -5.44
N ASN A 279 -3.72 23.88 -4.30
CA ASN A 279 -4.33 25.21 -4.17
C ASN A 279 -3.33 26.35 -4.41
N ALA A 280 -2.04 26.17 -4.05
CA ALA A 280 -1.01 27.16 -4.32
C ALA A 280 -0.63 27.23 -5.82
N LEU A 281 -0.73 26.11 -6.54
CA LEU A 281 -0.43 26.01 -7.97
C LEU A 281 -1.60 26.48 -8.86
N GLU A 282 -2.84 26.31 -8.41
CA GLU A 282 -4.05 26.74 -9.12
C GLU A 282 -4.25 28.26 -8.95
N THR A 283 -3.89 29.03 -9.97
CA THR A 283 -3.87 30.51 -9.93
C THR A 283 -5.23 31.21 -10.00
N ASP A 284 -6.35 30.48 -10.09
CA ASP A 284 -7.68 31.05 -10.37
C ASP A 284 -8.59 31.15 -9.13
N SER A 285 -8.47 32.28 -8.42
CA SER A 285 -9.50 33.13 -7.77
C SER A 285 -10.59 32.59 -6.82
N GLU A 286 -10.89 31.30 -6.75
CA GLU A 286 -11.60 30.73 -5.60
C GLU A 286 -10.55 30.12 -4.68
N GLN A 287 -9.90 30.98 -3.88
CA GLN A 287 -9.15 30.50 -2.72
C GLN A 287 -10.15 29.80 -1.80
N THR A 288 -10.35 28.50 -2.03
CA THR A 288 -10.87 27.59 -1.02
C THR A 288 -10.03 27.80 0.22
N ASP A 289 -10.70 27.97 1.35
CA ASP A 289 -10.04 28.10 2.65
C ASP A 289 -9.33 26.78 2.96
N THR A 290 -8.11 26.67 2.45
CA THR A 290 -7.23 25.50 2.51
C THR A 290 -7.07 25.07 3.97
N ARG A 291 -6.95 26.04 4.88
CA ARG A 291 -6.81 25.79 6.31
C ARG A 291 -8.08 25.19 6.90
N SER A 292 -9.26 25.66 6.47
CA SER A 292 -10.53 25.06 6.89
C SER A 292 -10.69 23.62 6.38
N GLU A 293 -10.26 23.31 5.15
CA GLU A 293 -10.30 21.94 4.62
C GLU A 293 -9.34 21.01 5.38
N ILE A 294 -8.09 21.46 5.59
CA ILE A 294 -7.08 20.72 6.37
C ILE A 294 -7.56 20.50 7.81
N LYS A 295 -8.15 21.53 8.43
CA LYS A 295 -8.75 21.42 9.76
C LYS A 295 -9.90 20.42 9.80
N ALA A 296 -10.78 20.41 8.80
CA ALA A 296 -11.87 19.45 8.72
C ALA A 296 -11.34 18.02 8.62
N LEU A 297 -10.30 17.79 7.82
CA LEU A 297 -9.63 16.50 7.70
C LEU A 297 -8.98 16.08 9.04
N TYR A 298 -8.26 16.98 9.71
CA TYR A 298 -7.67 16.73 11.01
C TYR A 298 -8.73 16.32 12.05
N GLU A 299 -9.84 17.06 12.12
CA GLU A 299 -10.96 16.72 13.01
C GLU A 299 -11.61 15.37 12.66
N GLU A 300 -11.71 15.03 11.37
CA GLU A 300 -12.24 13.74 10.92
C GLU A 300 -11.38 12.58 11.40
N VAL A 301 -10.06 12.67 11.23
CA VAL A 301 -9.11 11.64 11.67
C VAL A 301 -9.25 11.40 13.18
N HIS A 302 -9.29 12.46 13.98
CA HIS A 302 -9.52 12.36 15.44
C HIS A 302 -10.88 11.76 15.80
N LYS A 303 -11.98 12.22 15.16
CA LYS A 303 -13.33 11.67 15.38
C LYS A 303 -13.42 10.18 15.06
N SER A 304 -12.58 9.73 14.15
CA SER A 304 -12.56 8.36 13.67
C SER A 304 -11.80 7.37 14.56
N GLY A 305 -11.22 7.86 15.66
CA GLY A 305 -10.61 7.06 16.72
C GLY A 305 -9.08 7.11 16.78
N TRP A 306 -8.42 7.88 15.91
CA TRP A 306 -6.98 8.12 16.05
C TRP A 306 -6.74 8.89 17.35
N LYS A 307 -5.81 8.38 18.15
CA LYS A 307 -5.27 9.03 19.34
C LYS A 307 -3.77 8.93 19.22
N THR A 308 -3.10 10.07 19.10
CA THR A 308 -1.64 10.12 18.98
C THR A 308 -1.00 9.30 20.08
N ASN A 309 -0.24 8.29 19.69
CA ASN A 309 0.69 7.63 20.59
C ASN A 309 1.91 8.55 20.79
N GLU A 310 2.03 9.15 21.98
CA GLU A 310 3.12 10.10 22.29
C GLU A 310 4.52 9.45 22.29
N ASP A 311 4.60 8.11 22.28
CA ASP A 311 5.86 7.37 22.17
C ASP A 311 6.25 7.09 20.71
N ASP A 312 5.33 7.26 19.75
CA ASP A 312 5.57 7.01 18.33
C ASP A 312 5.84 8.32 17.58
N TRP A 313 7.08 8.49 17.11
CA TRP A 313 7.47 9.65 16.32
C TRP A 313 6.57 9.87 15.11
N TRP A 314 6.13 8.81 14.42
CA TRP A 314 5.36 8.98 13.17
C TRP A 314 3.98 9.56 13.42
N GLU A 315 3.35 9.17 14.53
CA GLU A 315 2.07 9.73 14.94
C GLU A 315 2.23 11.17 15.44
N VAL A 316 3.24 11.43 16.27
CA VAL A 316 3.51 12.77 16.82
C VAL A 316 3.91 13.75 15.72
N ALA A 317 4.81 13.35 14.81
CA ALA A 317 5.20 14.14 13.66
C ALA A 317 4.00 14.46 12.77
N THR A 318 3.12 13.48 12.54
CA THR A 318 1.89 13.73 11.78
C THR A 318 1.01 14.79 12.44
N GLU A 319 0.83 14.74 13.77
CA GLU A 319 0.08 15.77 14.50
C GLU A 319 0.74 17.15 14.40
N ILE A 320 2.06 17.23 14.57
CA ILE A 320 2.86 18.44 14.39
C ILE A 320 2.66 19.02 12.98
N GLU A 321 2.77 18.21 11.94
CA GLU A 321 2.60 18.63 10.56
C GLU A 321 1.18 19.19 10.32
N PHE A 322 0.13 18.57 10.87
CA PHE A 322 -1.22 19.13 10.82
C PHE A 322 -1.32 20.49 11.51
N LEU A 323 -0.69 20.66 12.68
CA LEU A 323 -0.66 21.94 13.39
C LEU A 323 0.04 23.03 12.57
N VAL A 324 1.16 22.69 11.92
CA VAL A 324 1.88 23.61 11.01
C VAL A 324 0.99 24.01 9.83
N LEU A 325 0.38 23.05 9.15
CA LEU A 325 -0.49 23.29 8.00
C LEU A 325 -1.78 24.08 8.35
N MET A 326 -2.19 24.07 9.61
CA MET A 326 -3.29 24.88 10.16
C MET A 326 -2.83 26.25 10.71
N ASP A 327 -1.56 26.63 10.54
CA ASP A 327 -0.97 27.88 11.07
C ASP A 327 -1.03 27.98 12.61
N LYS A 328 -0.87 26.83 13.29
CA LYS A 328 -0.82 26.72 14.77
C LYS A 328 0.60 26.49 15.25
N MET A 329 1.49 27.42 14.88
CA MET A 329 2.93 27.29 15.09
C MET A 329 3.32 27.04 16.55
N HIS A 330 2.72 27.80 17.46
CA HIS A 330 3.00 27.66 18.90
C HIS A 330 2.66 26.27 19.43
N ASP A 331 1.54 25.70 18.97
CA ASP A 331 1.11 24.36 19.37
C ASP A 331 2.04 23.29 18.78
N ALA A 332 2.47 23.47 17.53
CA ALA A 332 3.42 22.56 16.85
C ALA A 332 4.78 22.53 17.57
N ILE A 333 5.31 23.70 17.94
CA ILE A 333 6.56 23.83 18.69
C ILE A 333 6.42 23.21 20.09
N GLY A 334 5.31 23.47 20.77
CA GLY A 334 5.02 22.86 22.07
C GLY A 334 5.05 21.34 22.00
N LYS A 335 4.33 20.76 21.02
CA LYS A 335 4.27 19.32 20.79
C LYS A 335 5.64 18.71 20.46
N LEU A 336 6.45 19.37 19.63
CA LEU A 336 7.81 18.92 19.33
C LEU A 336 8.69 18.90 20.58
N ASN A 337 8.66 19.97 21.38
CA ASN A 337 9.42 20.03 22.62
C ASN A 337 8.97 18.97 23.63
N ASP A 338 7.66 18.78 23.79
CA ASP A 338 7.12 17.72 24.64
C ASP A 338 7.63 16.35 24.19
N TYR A 339 7.71 16.06 22.88
CA TYR A 339 8.28 14.79 22.42
C TYR A 339 9.78 14.69 22.73
N LEU A 340 10.55 15.73 22.42
CA LEU A 340 12.00 15.72 22.61
C LEU A 340 12.40 15.63 24.08
N ASP A 341 11.71 16.32 24.98
CA ASP A 341 11.99 16.28 26.42
C ASP A 341 11.76 14.89 27.02
N TRP A 342 10.82 14.11 26.49
CA TRP A 342 10.45 12.79 27.01
C TRP A 342 11.21 11.65 26.32
N ASN A 343 11.60 11.82 25.06
CA ASN A 343 12.09 10.76 24.19
C ASN A 343 13.43 11.09 23.48
N GLU A 344 14.24 12.01 24.02
CA GLU A 344 15.53 12.45 23.40
C GLU A 344 16.44 11.29 22.95
N LYS A 345 16.37 10.13 23.62
CA LYS A 345 17.21 8.96 23.35
C LYS A 345 16.68 8.00 22.29
N SER A 346 15.42 8.09 21.88
CA SER A 346 14.80 7.14 20.93
C SER A 346 14.68 7.69 19.51
N LEU A 347 14.71 9.01 19.34
CA LEU A 347 14.52 9.63 18.04
C LEU A 347 15.77 9.53 17.16
N LYS A 348 15.68 8.77 16.07
CA LYS A 348 16.78 8.68 15.11
C LYS A 348 16.77 9.92 14.23
N LYS A 349 17.97 10.42 13.88
CA LYS A 349 18.15 11.54 12.92
C LYS A 349 17.41 11.30 11.60
N PHE A 350 17.34 10.04 11.16
CA PHE A 350 16.63 9.62 9.94
C PHE A 350 15.13 9.92 10.01
N ASP A 351 14.48 9.67 11.15
CA ASP A 351 13.03 9.78 11.30
C ASP A 351 12.59 11.25 11.16
N MET A 352 13.29 12.17 11.83
CA MET A 352 13.05 13.60 11.68
C MET A 352 13.38 14.12 10.28
N GLY A 353 14.37 13.53 9.60
CA GLY A 353 14.75 13.89 8.23
C GLY A 353 13.61 13.69 7.22
N THR A 354 12.75 12.69 7.43
CA THR A 354 11.60 12.44 6.55
C THR A 354 10.54 13.54 6.67
N THR A 355 10.24 13.98 7.89
CA THR A 355 9.30 15.09 8.17
C THR A 355 9.83 16.42 7.61
N ILE A 356 11.11 16.73 7.85
CA ILE A 356 11.79 17.90 7.29
C ILE A 356 11.63 17.96 5.77
N ARG A 357 11.80 16.83 5.08
CA ARG A 357 11.68 16.78 3.62
C ARG A 357 10.26 17.04 3.12
N GLN A 358 9.24 16.54 3.80
CA GLN A 358 7.84 16.80 3.42
C GLN A 358 7.51 18.29 3.60
N LEU A 359 7.97 18.92 4.68
CA LEU A 359 7.83 20.35 4.90
C LEU A 359 8.58 21.17 3.84
N GLU A 360 9.81 20.80 3.49
CA GLU A 360 10.58 21.44 2.41
C GLU A 360 9.83 21.39 1.07
N LEU A 361 9.26 20.23 0.75
CA LEU A 361 8.44 20.05 -0.45
C LEU A 361 7.24 20.99 -0.44
N TYR A 362 6.51 21.05 0.67
CA TYR A 362 5.37 21.94 0.83
C TYR A 362 5.77 23.41 0.67
N ILE A 363 6.76 23.87 1.43
CA ILE A 363 7.25 25.27 1.41
C ILE A 363 7.72 25.67 0.01
N HIS A 364 8.38 24.77 -0.71
CA HIS A 364 8.83 25.02 -2.08
C HIS A 364 7.67 25.38 -3.02
N PHE A 365 6.52 24.72 -2.88
CA PHE A 365 5.36 24.94 -3.75
C PHE A 365 4.39 26.01 -3.23
N THR A 366 4.31 26.23 -1.92
CA THR A 366 3.34 27.16 -1.32
C THR A 366 3.94 28.51 -0.95
N GLY A 367 5.25 28.57 -0.71
CA GLY A 367 5.91 29.77 -0.16
C GLY A 367 5.45 30.13 1.25
N ASP A 368 4.88 29.17 2.00
CA ASP A 368 4.33 29.39 3.33
C ASP A 368 5.43 29.76 4.35
N ASN A 369 5.43 31.03 4.78
CA ASN A 369 6.44 31.54 5.72
C ASN A 369 6.30 30.94 7.12
N SER A 370 5.09 30.64 7.57
CA SER A 370 4.88 30.01 8.89
C SER A 370 5.52 28.62 8.88
N ALA A 371 5.24 27.81 7.86
CA ALA A 371 5.86 26.50 7.71
C ALA A 371 7.40 26.58 7.61
N LYS A 372 7.93 27.63 6.97
CA LYS A 372 9.37 27.89 6.89
C LYS A 372 9.99 28.18 8.26
N GLU A 373 9.36 29.02 9.07
CA GLU A 373 9.83 29.29 10.44
C GLU A 373 9.87 28.00 11.28
N PHE A 374 8.85 27.13 11.15
CA PHE A 374 8.87 25.82 11.79
C PHE A 374 10.01 24.93 11.31
N LEU A 375 10.24 24.88 10.01
CA LEU A 375 11.28 24.06 9.40
C LEU A 375 12.67 24.47 9.93
N ASP A 376 12.93 25.77 10.02
CA ASP A 376 14.19 26.30 10.56
C ASP A 376 14.36 25.86 12.02
N TYR A 377 13.31 25.97 12.83
CA TYR A 377 13.32 25.48 14.22
C TYR A 377 13.56 23.96 14.32
N MET A 378 12.88 23.15 13.50
CA MET A 378 13.04 21.70 13.49
C MET A 378 14.47 21.27 13.11
N LYS A 379 15.11 22.00 12.18
CA LYS A 379 16.52 21.78 11.81
C LYS A 379 17.48 22.08 12.95
N GLU A 380 17.25 23.18 13.69
CA GLU A 380 18.03 23.51 14.89
C GLU A 380 17.92 22.38 15.94
N CYS A 381 16.71 21.86 16.18
CA CYS A 381 16.51 20.71 17.05
C CYS A 381 17.26 19.45 16.56
N GLN A 382 17.20 19.14 15.27
CA GLN A 382 17.89 17.98 14.69
C GLN A 382 19.42 18.07 14.85
N GLU A 383 19.99 19.27 14.68
CA GLU A 383 21.43 19.52 14.86
C GLU A 383 21.85 19.31 16.32
N ALA A 384 21.05 19.80 17.28
CA ALA A 384 21.31 19.63 18.71
C ALA A 384 21.35 18.14 19.13
N ILE A 385 20.41 17.33 18.61
CA ILE A 385 20.38 15.88 18.85
C ILE A 385 21.65 15.22 18.31
N GLY A 386 22.10 15.61 17.11
CA GLY A 386 23.31 15.09 16.48
C GLY A 386 24.57 15.35 17.32
N THR A 387 24.72 16.55 17.87
CA THR A 387 25.88 16.90 18.70
C THR A 387 25.95 16.15 20.02
N ASN A 388 24.82 15.77 20.61
CA ASN A 388 24.79 15.02 21.86
C ASN A 388 25.19 13.54 21.67
N SER A 389 24.95 12.98 20.48
CA SER A 389 25.27 11.58 20.17
C SER A 389 26.76 11.29 19.86
N GLU A 390 27.55 12.32 19.55
CA GLU A 390 29.01 12.18 19.28
C GLU A 390 29.88 12.43 20.53
N GLY A 391 29.26 12.83 21.65
CA GLY A 391 29.93 13.17 22.91
C GLY A 391 29.84 12.10 24.02
N GLU A 392 29.11 11.01 23.78
CA GLU A 392 29.04 9.79 24.63
C GLU A 392 29.84 8.65 23.98
#